data_AF-A0A2N2PWJ6-F1
#
_entry.id   AF-A0A2N2PWJ6-F1
#
_cell.length_a   1.000
_cell.length_b   1.000
_cell.length_c   1.000
_cell.angle_alpha   90.00
_cell.angle_beta   90.00
_cell.angle_gamma   90.00
#
_symmetry.space_group_name_H-M   'P 1'
#
loop_
_entity.id
_entity.type
_entity.pdbx_description
1 polymer ?
#
loop_
_entity_poly.entity_id
_entity_poly.type
_entity_poly.pdbx_seq_one_letter_code
_entity_poly.pdbx_strand_id
1 'polypeptide(L)'
;MDTAIVGQIEHDFLALPQVERQTIISYGAALRLADLRKRLFLAESKVRYFEDKYHTHLARLDTDGLPDDAGVELHEDYVMWHHWAAVADQVRNDIAALQGVVFRGLYMGDLARVGY
;
A
#
# COMPACT_ATOMS: atom_id res chain seq x y z
N MET A 1 14.90 5.49 11.47
CA MET A 1 15.84 4.36 11.35
C MET A 1 17.17 4.94 10.91
N ASP A 2 18.25 4.55 11.55
CA ASP A 2 19.58 5.11 11.30
C ASP A 2 20.09 4.65 9.93
N THR A 3 20.57 5.57 9.08
CA THR A 3 20.96 5.28 7.68
C THR A 3 22.09 4.25 7.60
N ALA A 4 22.94 4.22 8.64
CA ALA A 4 23.99 3.22 8.81
C ALA A 4 23.44 1.79 8.98
N ILE A 5 22.29 1.63 9.66
CA ILE A 5 21.66 0.32 9.88
C ILE A 5 21.07 -0.21 8.58
N VAL A 6 20.45 0.66 7.77
CA VAL A 6 19.88 0.27 6.47
C VAL A 6 20.98 -0.21 5.51
N GLY A 7 22.10 0.51 5.46
CA GLY A 7 23.25 0.12 4.63
C GLY A 7 23.88 -1.21 5.05
N GLN A 8 23.95 -1.49 6.37
CA GLN A 8 24.48 -2.76 6.86
C GLN A 8 23.58 -3.95 6.51
N ILE A 9 22.25 -3.79 6.65
CA ILE A 9 21.29 -4.84 6.28
C ILE A 9 21.39 -5.16 4.78
N GLU A 10 21.50 -4.15 3.93
CA GLU A 10 21.65 -4.35 2.48
C GLU A 10 22.96 -5.08 2.14
N HIS A 11 24.07 -4.68 2.76
CA HIS A 11 25.36 -5.35 2.60
C HIS A 11 25.27 -6.83 2.98
N ASP A 12 24.74 -7.14 4.17
CA ASP A 12 24.64 -8.52 4.66
C ASP A 12 23.68 -9.35 3.81
N PHE A 13 22.58 -8.75 3.34
CA PHE A 13 21.66 -9.39 2.42
C PHE A 13 22.34 -9.73 1.08
N LEU A 14 23.15 -8.82 0.52
CA LEU A 14 23.87 -9.05 -0.73
C LEU A 14 24.96 -10.12 -0.62
N ALA A 15 25.52 -10.32 0.58
CA ALA A 15 26.48 -11.39 0.85
C ALA A 15 25.86 -12.80 0.86
N LEU A 16 24.53 -12.92 0.91
CA LEU A 16 23.84 -14.21 0.88
C LEU A 16 23.95 -14.89 -0.49
N PRO A 17 23.95 -16.23 -0.54
CA PRO A 17 23.81 -16.99 -1.79
C PRO A 17 22.59 -16.52 -2.59
N GLN A 18 22.69 -16.56 -3.92
CA GLN A 18 21.63 -16.08 -4.81
C GLN A 18 20.26 -16.73 -4.51
N VAL A 19 20.23 -18.03 -4.23
CA VAL A 19 19.00 -18.77 -3.91
C VAL A 19 18.34 -18.25 -2.63
N GLU A 20 19.14 -17.97 -1.59
CA GLU A 20 18.65 -17.38 -0.34
C GLU A 20 18.10 -15.97 -0.57
N ARG A 21 18.80 -15.14 -1.34
CA ARG A 21 18.32 -13.79 -1.70
C ARG A 21 16.98 -13.84 -2.43
N GLN A 22 16.85 -14.71 -3.43
CA GLN A 22 15.61 -14.86 -4.20
C GLN A 22 14.46 -15.38 -3.32
N THR A 23 14.74 -16.30 -2.41
CA THR A 23 13.76 -16.85 -1.46
C THR A 23 13.26 -15.77 -0.51
N ILE A 24 14.18 -15.01 0.09
CA ILE A 24 13.84 -13.90 0.99
C ILE A 24 13.06 -12.80 0.25
N ILE A 25 13.46 -12.42 -0.97
CA ILE A 25 12.72 -11.45 -1.78
C ILE A 25 11.30 -11.95 -2.05
N SER A 26 11.13 -13.23 -2.41
CA SER A 26 9.83 -13.79 -2.75
C SER A 26 8.89 -13.82 -1.54
N TYR A 27 9.37 -14.29 -0.40
CA TYR A 27 8.59 -14.30 0.85
C TYR A 27 8.32 -12.89 1.39
N GLY A 28 9.34 -12.04 1.39
CA GLY A 28 9.23 -10.64 1.82
C GLY A 28 8.24 -9.86 0.96
N ALA A 29 8.27 -10.04 -0.37
CA ALA A 29 7.33 -9.42 -1.28
C ALA A 29 5.89 -9.90 -1.03
N ALA A 30 5.68 -11.19 -0.77
CA ALA A 30 4.36 -11.73 -0.44
C ALA A 30 3.81 -11.13 0.88
N LEU A 31 4.63 -11.06 1.93
CA LEU A 31 4.26 -10.45 3.21
C LEU A 31 3.95 -8.96 3.05
N ARG A 32 4.81 -8.22 2.33
CA ARG A 32 4.60 -6.80 2.07
C ARG A 32 3.34 -6.54 1.25
N LEU A 33 3.05 -7.37 0.25
CA LEU A 33 1.82 -7.28 -0.53
C LEU A 33 0.58 -7.51 0.34
N ALA A 34 0.62 -8.47 1.26
CA ALA A 34 -0.49 -8.73 2.18
C ALA A 34 -0.74 -7.54 3.12
N ASP A 35 0.32 -6.92 3.64
CA ASP A 35 0.24 -5.70 4.47
C ASP A 35 -0.35 -4.52 3.68
N LEU A 36 0.14 -4.27 2.47
CA LEU A 36 -0.36 -3.20 1.61
C LEU A 36 -1.84 -3.39 1.26
N ARG A 37 -2.28 -4.63 0.99
CA ARG A 37 -3.70 -4.92 0.74
C ARG A 37 -4.58 -4.59 1.94
N LYS A 38 -4.13 -4.89 3.16
CA LYS A 38 -4.85 -4.50 4.40
C LYS A 38 -4.94 -2.99 4.52
N ARG A 39 -3.85 -2.28 4.23
CA ARG A 39 -3.80 -0.82 4.28
C ARG A 39 -4.71 -0.18 3.23
N LEU A 40 -4.75 -0.73 2.02
CA LEU A 40 -5.65 -0.29 0.96
C LEU A 40 -7.11 -0.47 1.39
N PHE A 41 -7.46 -1.65 1.90
CA PHE A 41 -8.80 -1.93 2.40
C PHE A 41 -9.24 -0.93 3.47
N LEU A 42 -8.36 -0.59 4.41
CA LEU A 42 -8.64 0.42 5.43
C LEU A 42 -8.89 1.79 4.80
N ALA A 43 -8.01 2.24 3.90
CA ALA A 43 -8.12 3.55 3.27
C ALA A 43 -9.41 3.67 2.44
N GLU A 44 -9.73 2.65 1.64
CA GLU A 44 -10.97 2.61 0.86
C GLU A 44 -12.22 2.56 1.75
N SER A 45 -12.16 1.85 2.87
CA SER A 45 -13.24 1.85 3.86
C SER A 45 -13.45 3.22 4.50
N LYS A 46 -12.37 3.98 4.74
CA LYS A 46 -12.44 5.35 5.26
C LYS A 46 -13.00 6.34 4.24
N VAL A 47 -12.60 6.21 2.97
CA VAL A 47 -13.20 6.99 1.86
C VAL A 47 -14.70 6.72 1.78
N ARG A 48 -15.11 5.44 1.75
CA ARG A 48 -16.52 5.05 1.69
C ARG A 48 -17.32 5.54 2.89
N TYR A 49 -16.73 5.52 4.08
CA TYR A 49 -17.38 6.06 5.28
C TYR A 49 -17.77 7.53 5.12
N PHE A 50 -16.92 8.36 4.52
CA PHE A 50 -17.27 9.76 4.26
C PHE A 50 -18.29 9.91 3.13
N GLU A 51 -18.18 9.09 2.08
CA GLU A 51 -19.18 9.04 1.00
C GLU A 51 -20.57 8.73 1.55
N ASP A 52 -20.66 7.75 2.44
CA ASP A 52 -21.89 7.32 3.09
C ASP A 52 -22.40 8.39 4.07
N LYS A 53 -21.50 9.01 4.86
CA LYS A 53 -21.85 10.04 5.85
C LYS A 53 -22.44 11.30 5.20
N TYR A 54 -21.88 11.73 4.07
CA TYR A 54 -22.26 12.98 3.41
C TYR A 54 -23.11 12.77 2.15
N HIS A 55 -23.41 11.51 1.80
CA HIS A 55 -24.19 11.13 0.63
C HIS A 55 -23.69 11.79 -0.67
N THR A 56 -22.36 11.89 -0.81
CA THR A 56 -21.69 12.52 -1.96
C THR A 56 -20.36 11.83 -2.24
N HIS A 57 -19.68 12.22 -3.31
CA HIS A 57 -18.33 11.76 -3.63
C HIS A 57 -17.33 12.91 -3.48
N LEU A 58 -16.09 12.59 -3.12
CA LEU A 58 -15.03 13.59 -2.93
C LEU A 58 -14.84 14.46 -4.18
N ALA A 59 -14.81 13.83 -5.36
CA ALA A 59 -14.66 14.53 -6.64
C ALA A 59 -15.76 15.58 -6.90
N ARG A 60 -16.95 15.37 -6.34
CA ARG A 60 -18.04 16.36 -6.44
C ARG A 60 -17.76 17.55 -5.53
N LEU A 61 -17.31 17.32 -4.29
CA LEU A 61 -16.89 18.40 -3.39
C LEU A 61 -15.67 19.16 -3.95
N ASP A 62 -14.76 18.48 -4.63
CA ASP A 62 -13.61 19.13 -5.29
C ASP A 62 -14.03 20.05 -6.43
N THR A 63 -15.14 19.73 -7.11
CA THR A 63 -15.67 20.50 -8.24
C THR A 63 -16.58 21.63 -7.78
N ASP A 64 -17.52 21.32 -6.88
CA ASP A 64 -18.59 22.22 -6.45
C ASP A 64 -18.12 23.13 -5.30
N GLY A 65 -17.04 22.76 -4.61
CA GLY A 65 -16.62 23.35 -3.34
C GLY A 65 -17.42 22.80 -2.15
N LEU A 66 -16.97 23.14 -0.94
CA LEU A 66 -17.77 22.91 0.25
C LEU A 66 -18.94 23.92 0.28
N PRO A 67 -20.13 23.52 0.78
CA PRO A 67 -21.25 24.44 0.97
C PRO A 67 -20.87 25.65 1.84
N ASP A 68 -21.48 26.81 1.58
CA ASP A 68 -21.21 28.04 2.34
C ASP A 68 -21.62 27.91 3.83
N ASP A 69 -22.57 27.02 4.15
CA ASP A 69 -23.01 26.69 5.50
C ASP A 69 -22.29 25.47 6.10
N ALA A 70 -21.21 25.01 5.47
CA ALA A 70 -20.40 23.89 5.95
C ALA A 70 -19.82 24.19 7.34
N GLY A 71 -20.26 23.41 8.33
CA GLY A 71 -19.68 23.45 9.67
C GLY A 71 -18.21 23.02 9.70
N VAL A 72 -17.56 23.28 10.84
CA VAL A 72 -16.15 22.91 11.09
C VAL A 72 -15.93 21.41 10.89
N GLU A 73 -16.89 20.56 11.32
CA GLU A 73 -16.80 19.12 11.16
C GLU A 73 -16.68 18.68 9.70
N LEU A 74 -17.48 19.28 8.79
CA LEU A 74 -17.40 18.95 7.37
C LEU A 74 -16.06 19.41 6.77
N HIS A 75 -15.52 20.54 7.22
CA HIS A 75 -14.20 20.99 6.78
C HIS A 75 -13.09 20.02 7.21
N GLU A 76 -13.08 19.60 8.48
CA GLU A 76 -12.09 18.65 9.00
C GLU A 76 -12.22 17.29 8.31
N ASP A 77 -13.45 16.80 8.13
CA ASP A 77 -13.71 15.54 7.44
C ASP A 77 -13.32 15.61 5.97
N TYR A 78 -13.53 16.74 5.29
CA TYR A 78 -13.08 16.92 3.91
C TYR A 78 -11.55 16.80 3.77
N VAL A 79 -10.79 17.42 4.69
CA VAL A 79 -9.32 17.28 4.71
C VAL A 79 -8.92 15.83 4.98
N MET A 80 -9.56 15.17 5.95
CA MET A 80 -9.28 13.77 6.25
C MET A 80 -9.66 12.83 5.10
N TRP A 81 -10.73 13.13 4.38
CA TRP A 81 -11.17 12.37 3.23
C TRP A 81 -10.13 12.42 2.10
N HIS A 82 -9.62 13.61 1.77
CA HIS A 82 -8.48 13.79 0.85
C HIS A 82 -7.26 12.98 1.27
N HIS A 83 -6.92 13.01 2.55
CA HIS A 83 -5.82 12.21 3.08
C HIS A 83 -6.01 10.71 2.79
N TRP A 84 -7.20 10.15 3.08
CA TRP A 84 -7.46 8.73 2.86
C TRP A 84 -7.53 8.36 1.37
N ALA A 85 -8.05 9.24 0.51
CA ALA A 85 -8.01 9.06 -0.93
C ALA A 85 -6.57 8.98 -1.45
N ALA A 86 -5.71 9.91 -1.04
CA ALA A 86 -4.30 9.92 -1.39
C ALA A 86 -3.56 8.67 -0.87
N VAL A 87 -3.86 8.22 0.35
CA VAL A 87 -3.30 6.96 0.89
C VAL A 87 -3.75 5.76 0.05
N ALA A 88 -5.01 5.71 -0.36
CA ALA A 88 -5.50 4.62 -1.22
C ALA A 88 -4.75 4.59 -2.56
N ASP A 89 -4.59 5.74 -3.23
CA ASP A 89 -3.85 5.85 -4.49
C ASP A 89 -2.38 5.46 -4.35
N GLN A 90 -1.70 5.97 -3.31
CA GLN A 90 -0.31 5.60 -3.05
C GLN A 90 -0.17 4.08 -2.84
N VAL A 91 -1.05 3.48 -2.03
CA VAL A 91 -0.98 2.05 -1.75
C VAL A 91 -1.30 1.21 -2.99
N ARG A 92 -2.22 1.65 -3.86
CA ARG A 92 -2.46 0.98 -5.17
C ARG A 92 -1.21 0.97 -6.03
N ASN A 93 -0.49 2.10 -6.09
CA ASN A 93 0.77 2.20 -6.83
C ASN A 93 1.86 1.29 -6.24
N ASP A 94 1.99 1.25 -4.92
CA ASP A 94 2.94 0.36 -4.22
C ASP A 94 2.62 -1.13 -4.49
N ILE A 95 1.33 -1.49 -4.49
CA ILE A 95 0.87 -2.84 -4.84
C ILE A 95 1.25 -3.18 -6.29
N ALA A 96 0.98 -2.28 -7.24
CA ALA A 96 1.29 -2.50 -8.66
C ALA A 96 2.80 -2.70 -8.89
N ALA A 97 3.64 -1.93 -8.19
CA ALA A 97 5.10 -2.07 -8.27
C ALA A 97 5.59 -3.45 -7.78
N LEU A 98 4.93 -4.03 -6.76
CA LEU A 98 5.32 -5.31 -6.17
C LEU A 98 4.73 -6.54 -6.87
N GLN A 99 3.64 -6.38 -7.64
CA GLN A 99 2.99 -7.49 -8.34
C GLN A 99 3.96 -8.25 -9.26
N GLY A 100 4.84 -7.55 -9.96
CA GLY A 100 5.83 -8.18 -10.84
C GLY A 100 6.88 -9.01 -10.09
N VAL A 101 7.22 -8.65 -8.85
CA VAL A 101 8.14 -9.42 -8.01
C VAL A 101 7.45 -10.67 -7.48
N VAL A 102 6.22 -10.52 -6.97
CA VAL A 102 5.44 -11.64 -6.41
C VAL A 102 5.10 -12.68 -7.47
N PHE A 103 4.66 -12.25 -8.67
CA PHE A 103 4.33 -13.19 -9.75
C PHE A 103 5.51 -14.07 -10.15
N ARG A 104 6.72 -13.49 -10.24
CA ARG A 104 7.95 -14.22 -10.58
C ARG A 104 8.50 -15.05 -9.42
N GLY A 105 8.40 -14.53 -8.19
CA GLY A 105 8.86 -15.22 -6.99
C GLY A 105 8.05 -16.47 -6.65
N LEU A 106 6.72 -16.41 -6.78
CA LEU A 106 5.84 -17.56 -6.57
C LEU A 106 6.07 -18.66 -7.62
N TYR A 107 6.28 -18.28 -8.89
CA TYR A 107 6.58 -19.24 -9.97
C TYR A 107 7.88 -20.03 -9.76
N MET A 108 8.91 -19.40 -9.17
CA MET A 108 10.18 -20.08 -8.85
C MET A 108 10.10 -20.90 -7.56
N GLY A 109 9.35 -20.45 -6.55
CA GLY A 109 9.19 -21.16 -5.28
C GLY A 109 8.50 -22.52 -5.42
N ASP A 110 7.53 -22.62 -6.33
CA ASP A 110 6.85 -23.89 -6.63
C ASP A 110 7.72 -24.86 -7.43
N LEU A 111 8.56 -24.37 -8.36
CA LEU A 111 9.51 -25.22 -9.09
C LEU A 111 10.64 -25.77 -8.20
N ALA A 112 11.10 -24.98 -7.21
CA ALA A 112 12.13 -25.42 -6.27
C ALA A 112 11.64 -26.52 -5.29
N ARG A 113 10.32 -26.60 -5.03
CA ARG A 113 9.73 -27.57 -4.10
C ARG A 113 9.33 -28.91 -4.73
N VAL A 114 9.35 -29.02 -6.06
CA VAL A 114 8.99 -30.26 -6.79
C VAL A 114 10.23 -31.11 -7.13
N GLY A 115 11.42 -30.69 -6.69
CA GLY A 115 12.70 -31.33 -7.02
C GLY A 115 13.47 -31.98 -5.86
N TYR A 116 12.80 -32.43 -4.79
CA TYR A 116 13.42 -33.21 -3.70
C TYR A 116 12.63 -34.48 -3.39
#